data_AF-H1VNW4-F1
#
_entry.id   AF-H1VNW4-F1
#
_cell.length_a   1.000
_cell.length_b   1.000
_cell.length_c   1.000
_cell.angle_alpha   90.00
_cell.angle_beta   90.00
_cell.angle_gamma   90.00
#
_symmetry.space_group_name_H-M   'P 1'
#
loop_
_entity.id
_entity.type
_entity.pdbx_description
1 polymer ?
#
loop_
_entity_poly.entity_id
_entity_poly.type
_entity_poly.pdbx_seq_one_letter_code
_entity_poly.pdbx_strand_id
1 'polypeptide(L)'
;MASRSATNLDHLPTEILEQILFSITDLRSIYHLVTASPTASRVFESSEVGPKALDHALAASMSPHVVELVRRVGLVRTVTPENSLASSLRDFAERYTQCQGGKDSSLNLAAPSLARSLRGQPPQLVRGILLTARRICCLAWACLEHYRGQWSSVTPAHLERGFAWGAGGEKPWRQVPPPGKPYKLQPVGPPCWMEEQRVMRGFWRLQLLIDLKLAVSEGRVDWALEDSQREMSPEILFAGWTWQKEEFLTVVDFVDRVQGGPVLTQGSQRLQAPPPGCKSAKKWQDPALPGVVDPRWSREEISKGRPPCWTFYIVRLLRNPFSPIRGVPFWPYRQLGLVIWDEDKLEALELSYKPYASRGSKLPTSSSDQVFTWRSLLSQELIAELQRNMEENFQKNGFRFMPSDNPDM
;
A
#
# COMPACT_ATOMS: atom_id res chain seq x y z
N MET A 1 2.66 -21.87 56.62
CA MET A 1 2.53 -21.88 55.14
C MET A 1 2.38 -20.44 54.67
N ALA A 2 3.44 -19.84 54.14
CA ALA A 2 3.34 -18.50 53.55
C ALA A 2 2.61 -18.60 52.21
N SER A 3 1.43 -18.01 52.13
CA SER A 3 0.74 -17.76 50.86
C SER A 3 1.67 -16.94 49.97
N ARG A 4 2.24 -17.56 48.92
CA ARG A 4 2.87 -16.83 47.83
C ARG A 4 1.78 -15.94 47.22
N SER A 5 1.77 -14.65 47.56
CA SER A 5 0.99 -13.68 46.81
C SER A 5 1.46 -13.78 45.37
N ALA A 6 0.62 -14.29 44.48
CA ALA A 6 0.93 -14.33 43.06
C ALA A 6 1.20 -12.88 42.64
N THR A 7 2.44 -12.58 42.29
CA THR A 7 2.83 -11.28 41.75
C THR A 7 2.05 -11.07 40.46
N ASN A 8 1.01 -10.25 40.53
CA ASN A 8 0.18 -9.87 39.39
C ASN A 8 0.75 -8.59 38.78
N LEU A 9 0.73 -8.50 37.45
CA LEU A 9 1.09 -7.31 36.70
C LEU A 9 0.31 -6.07 37.18
N ASP A 10 -0.95 -6.23 37.59
CA ASP A 10 -1.78 -5.13 38.10
C ASP A 10 -1.32 -4.55 39.45
N HIS A 11 -0.40 -5.23 40.15
CA HIS A 11 0.20 -4.77 41.40
C HIS A 11 1.57 -4.10 41.21
N LEU A 12 2.05 -4.00 39.97
CA LEU A 12 3.30 -3.28 39.70
C LEU A 12 3.14 -1.77 39.92
N PRO A 13 4.19 -1.08 40.41
CA PRO A 13 4.22 0.37 40.42
C PRO A 13 4.04 0.96 39.02
N THR A 14 3.44 2.14 38.94
CA THR A 14 3.15 2.83 37.67
C THR A 14 4.42 3.04 36.85
N GLU A 15 5.52 3.41 37.50
CA GLU A 15 6.81 3.68 36.87
C GLU A 15 7.38 2.43 36.18
N ILE A 16 7.12 1.24 36.73
CA ILE A 16 7.53 -0.02 36.12
C ILE A 16 6.66 -0.34 34.91
N LEU A 17 5.36 -0.09 34.98
CA LEU A 17 4.45 -0.27 33.84
C LEU A 17 4.78 0.70 32.69
N GLU A 18 5.20 1.94 33.01
CA GLU A 18 5.70 2.89 32.02
C GLU A 18 6.96 2.36 31.32
N GLN A 19 7.94 1.86 32.09
CA GLN A 19 9.15 1.25 31.53
C GLN A 19 8.85 0.03 30.66
N ILE A 20 7.89 -0.81 31.06
CA ILE A 20 7.42 -1.93 30.26
C ILE A 20 6.82 -1.42 28.94
N LEU A 21 5.92 -0.44 28.98
CA LEU A 21 5.30 0.14 27.78
C LEU A 21 6.33 0.75 26.83
N PHE A 22 7.37 1.42 27.34
CA PHE A 22 8.45 1.98 26.53
C PHE A 22 9.44 0.94 25.99
N SER A 23 9.44 -0.27 26.55
CA SER A 23 10.29 -1.37 26.06
C SER A 23 9.63 -2.19 24.96
N ILE A 24 8.32 -1.99 24.70
CA ILE A 24 7.59 -2.72 23.67
C ILE A 24 7.85 -2.11 22.29
N THR A 25 8.30 -2.94 21.36
CA THR A 25 8.71 -2.52 20.01
C THR A 25 7.66 -2.73 18.93
N ASP A 26 6.45 -3.20 19.28
CA ASP A 26 5.36 -3.45 18.34
C ASP A 26 3.98 -3.09 18.91
N LEU A 27 3.07 -2.62 18.05
CA LEU A 27 1.74 -2.17 18.48
C LEU A 27 0.84 -3.31 18.98
N ARG A 28 1.09 -4.55 18.55
CA ARG A 28 0.26 -5.68 18.93
C ARG A 28 0.49 -6.04 20.39
N SER A 29 1.74 -6.06 20.83
CA SER A 29 2.12 -6.30 22.23
C SER A 29 1.55 -5.19 23.13
N ILE A 30 1.61 -3.93 22.71
CA ILE A 30 0.93 -2.82 23.42
C ILE A 30 -0.57 -3.12 23.54
N TYR A 31 -1.24 -3.44 22.43
CA TYR A 31 -2.67 -3.74 22.43
C TYR A 31 -3.05 -4.88 23.39
N HIS A 32 -2.32 -5.99 23.35
CA HIS A 32 -2.60 -7.12 24.24
C HIS A 32 -2.36 -6.76 25.70
N LEU A 33 -1.30 -6.02 26.01
CA LEU A 33 -1.01 -5.55 27.37
C LEU A 33 -2.12 -4.65 27.92
N VAL A 34 -2.52 -3.61 27.18
CA VAL A 34 -3.54 -2.65 27.64
C VAL A 34 -4.96 -3.24 27.66
N THR A 35 -5.19 -4.32 26.91
CA THR A 35 -6.46 -5.06 26.93
C THR A 35 -6.51 -6.06 28.08
N ALA A 36 -5.37 -6.67 28.44
CA ALA A 36 -5.29 -7.70 29.48
C ALA A 36 -5.19 -7.11 30.90
N SER A 37 -4.59 -5.93 31.06
CA SER A 37 -4.36 -5.29 32.37
C SER A 37 -5.05 -3.94 32.48
N PRO A 38 -6.03 -3.78 33.39
CA PRO A 38 -6.66 -2.48 33.66
C PRO A 38 -5.66 -1.42 34.13
N THR A 39 -4.65 -1.81 34.93
CA THR A 39 -3.62 -0.87 35.40
C THR A 39 -2.75 -0.40 34.23
N ALA A 40 -2.25 -1.30 33.38
CA ALA A 40 -1.51 -0.90 32.18
C ALA A 40 -2.35 -0.03 31.23
N SER A 41 -3.65 -0.31 31.13
CA SER A 41 -4.59 0.50 30.35
C SER A 41 -4.65 1.95 30.84
N ARG A 42 -4.75 2.16 32.16
CA ARG A 42 -4.75 3.51 32.76
C ARG A 42 -3.43 4.24 32.54
N VAL A 43 -2.30 3.56 32.68
CA VAL A 43 -0.97 4.14 32.44
C VAL A 43 -0.83 4.55 30.97
N PHE A 44 -1.25 3.70 30.03
CA PHE A 44 -1.27 4.01 28.61
C PHE A 44 -2.20 5.19 28.26
N GLU A 45 -3.30 5.37 28.99
CA GLU A 45 -4.22 6.49 28.80
C GLU A 45 -3.69 7.84 29.31
N SER A 46 -2.55 7.85 30.01
CA SER A 46 -1.93 9.11 30.41
C SER A 46 -1.50 9.94 29.20
N SER A 47 -1.53 11.26 29.35
CA SER A 47 -1.26 12.22 28.27
C SER A 47 0.15 12.14 27.69
N GLU A 48 1.09 11.52 28.40
CA GLU A 48 2.50 11.43 28.00
C GLU A 48 2.92 10.00 27.64
N VAL A 49 2.46 8.97 28.36
CA VAL A 49 3.00 7.59 28.19
C VAL A 49 2.47 6.94 26.92
N GLY A 50 1.15 6.91 26.73
CA GLY A 50 0.56 6.24 25.57
C GLY A 50 1.05 6.76 24.22
N PRO A 51 0.99 8.09 23.98
CA PRO A 51 1.51 8.68 22.76
C PRO A 51 3.00 8.38 22.49
N LYS A 52 3.85 8.41 23.52
CA LYS A 52 5.28 8.08 23.40
C LYS A 52 5.51 6.59 23.12
N ALA A 53 4.77 5.72 23.79
CA ALA A 53 4.84 4.28 23.55
C ALA A 53 4.39 3.93 22.11
N LEU A 54 3.37 4.61 21.59
CA LEU A 54 2.95 4.48 20.19
C LEU A 54 4.05 4.92 19.22
N ASP A 55 4.63 6.11 19.41
CA ASP A 55 5.74 6.58 18.55
C ASP A 55 6.92 5.60 18.56
N HIS A 56 7.29 5.08 19.74
CA HIS A 56 8.39 4.13 19.89
C HIS A 56 8.12 2.81 19.14
N ALA A 57 6.95 2.19 19.39
CA ALA A 57 6.58 0.94 18.74
C ALA A 57 6.41 1.09 17.22
N LEU A 58 5.86 2.21 16.75
CA LEU A 58 5.75 2.53 15.33
C LEU A 58 7.12 2.62 14.65
N ALA A 59 8.05 3.37 15.24
CA ALA A 59 9.41 3.51 14.73
C ALA A 59 10.17 2.17 14.70
N ALA A 60 9.93 1.30 15.68
CA ALA A 60 10.61 0.02 15.78
C ALA A 60 10.03 -1.07 14.84
N SER A 61 8.74 -1.03 14.48
CA SER A 61 8.07 -2.10 13.73
C SER A 61 7.66 -1.76 12.29
N MET A 62 7.51 -0.47 11.95
CA MET A 62 6.95 -0.05 10.66
C MET A 62 7.97 0.72 9.81
N SER A 63 7.67 0.84 8.51
CA SER A 63 8.46 1.70 7.62
C SER A 63 8.20 3.18 7.93
N PRO A 64 9.20 4.07 7.74
CA PRO A 64 9.05 5.51 8.03
C PRO A 64 7.85 6.15 7.33
N HIS A 65 7.53 5.71 6.11
CA HIS A 65 6.34 6.17 5.38
C HIS A 65 5.03 5.78 6.05
N VAL A 66 4.94 4.58 6.63
CA VAL A 66 3.75 4.17 7.38
C VAL A 66 3.66 5.00 8.68
N VAL A 67 4.77 5.16 9.40
CA VAL A 67 4.80 5.99 10.63
C VAL A 67 4.30 7.41 10.36
N GLU A 68 4.77 8.02 9.27
CA GLU A 68 4.35 9.35 8.85
C GLU A 68 2.85 9.42 8.52
N LEU A 69 2.29 8.41 7.84
CA LEU A 69 0.84 8.33 7.60
C LEU A 69 0.04 8.21 8.90
N VAL A 70 0.52 7.44 9.88
CA VAL A 70 -0.12 7.34 11.21
C VAL A 70 -0.11 8.69 11.92
N ARG A 71 1.01 9.42 11.85
CA ARG A 71 1.12 10.77 12.43
C ARG A 71 0.16 11.75 11.77
N ARG A 72 0.01 11.72 10.45
CA ARG A 72 -0.97 12.52 9.71
C ARG A 72 -2.40 12.21 10.12
N VAL A 73 -2.72 10.93 10.33
CA VAL A 73 -4.02 10.53 10.88
C VAL A 73 -4.23 11.08 12.29
N GLY A 74 -3.21 11.00 13.16
CA GLY A 74 -3.24 11.62 14.49
C GLY A 74 -3.52 13.12 14.42
N LEU A 75 -2.80 13.82 13.55
CA LEU A 75 -2.92 15.26 13.32
C LEU A 75 -4.33 15.66 12.87
N VAL A 76 -4.91 14.95 11.89
CA VAL A 76 -6.27 15.19 11.40
C VAL A 76 -7.33 14.89 12.46
N ARG A 77 -7.10 13.93 13.35
CA ARG A 77 -8.04 13.64 14.45
C ARG A 77 -7.99 14.69 15.56
N THR A 78 -6.92 15.48 15.64
CA THR A 78 -6.75 16.55 16.64
C THR A 78 -7.03 17.95 16.11
N VAL A 79 -7.36 18.09 14.82
CA VAL A 79 -7.66 19.42 14.25
C VAL A 79 -8.91 20.01 14.88
N THR A 80 -8.82 21.31 15.18
CA THR A 80 -9.90 22.16 15.65
C THR A 80 -9.96 23.41 14.77
N PRO A 81 -11.10 24.14 14.74
CA PRO A 81 -11.20 25.40 13.99
C PRO A 81 -10.14 26.44 14.39
N GLU A 82 -9.74 26.43 15.66
CA GLU A 82 -8.73 27.34 16.23
C GLU A 82 -7.29 26.95 15.85
N ASN A 83 -7.05 25.70 15.47
CA ASN A 83 -5.74 25.14 15.14
C ASN A 83 -5.78 24.48 13.76
N SER A 84 -5.91 25.32 12.73
CA SER A 84 -6.01 24.85 11.35
C SER A 84 -4.71 24.22 10.85
N LEU A 85 -4.82 23.07 10.19
CA LEU A 85 -3.68 22.33 9.63
C LEU A 85 -3.12 22.96 8.35
N ALA A 86 -4.00 23.58 7.57
CA ALA A 86 -3.73 24.12 6.25
C ALA A 86 -4.87 25.07 5.86
N SER A 87 -4.56 26.06 5.03
CA SER A 87 -5.56 27.05 4.57
C SER A 87 -6.56 26.47 3.57
N SER A 88 -6.23 25.35 2.92
CA SER A 88 -7.10 24.66 1.96
C SER A 88 -6.73 23.17 1.84
N LEU A 89 -7.60 22.39 1.20
CA LEU A 89 -7.31 21.00 0.83
C LEU A 89 -6.04 20.88 -0.03
N ARG A 90 -5.82 21.83 -0.94
CA ARG A 90 -4.64 21.88 -1.79
C ARG A 90 -3.37 22.13 -0.97
N ASP A 91 -3.40 23.12 -0.08
CA ASP A 91 -2.30 23.41 0.85
C ASP A 91 -1.99 22.20 1.76
N PHE A 92 -3.02 21.48 2.22
CA PHE A 92 -2.84 20.23 2.94
C PHE A 92 -2.15 19.16 2.09
N ALA A 93 -2.60 18.95 0.86
CA ALA A 93 -2.02 17.96 -0.04
C ALA A 93 -0.55 18.29 -0.38
N GLU A 94 -0.26 19.56 -0.63
CA GLU A 94 1.09 20.05 -0.91
C GLU A 94 2.04 19.82 0.27
N ARG A 95 1.58 20.07 1.50
CA ARG A 95 2.39 19.90 2.72
C ARG A 95 2.54 18.45 3.17
N TYR A 96 1.48 17.66 3.02
CA TYR A 96 1.33 16.40 3.75
C TYR A 96 0.95 15.20 2.89
N THR A 97 0.94 15.27 1.56
CA THR A 97 0.65 14.08 0.73
C THR A 97 1.48 13.96 -0.54
N GLN A 98 2.24 15.00 -0.91
CA GLN A 98 3.10 14.98 -2.09
C GLN A 98 4.13 13.84 -2.07
N CYS A 99 4.32 13.22 -3.23
CA CYS A 99 5.25 12.12 -3.42
C CYS A 99 6.72 12.55 -3.26
N GLN A 100 7.50 11.77 -2.49
CA GLN A 100 8.96 11.84 -2.52
C GLN A 100 9.46 11.23 -3.83
N GLY A 101 9.72 12.08 -4.83
CA GLY A 101 10.26 11.64 -6.12
C GLY A 101 10.84 12.73 -7.02
N GLY A 102 10.61 14.02 -6.69
CA GLY A 102 11.17 15.16 -7.41
C GLY A 102 12.35 15.82 -6.69
N LYS A 103 13.19 16.52 -7.46
CA LYS A 103 14.31 17.34 -6.93
C LYS A 103 13.86 18.43 -5.95
N ASP A 104 12.58 18.80 -5.98
CA ASP A 104 11.99 19.80 -5.09
C ASP A 104 11.20 19.13 -3.95
N SER A 105 11.94 18.54 -3.00
CA SER A 105 11.35 17.91 -1.80
C SER A 105 11.16 18.90 -0.63
N SER A 106 11.24 20.21 -0.88
CA SER A 106 11.31 21.24 0.18
C SER A 106 9.97 21.57 0.86
N LEU A 107 8.83 21.14 0.29
CA LEU A 107 7.49 21.50 0.81
C LEU A 107 6.84 20.41 1.69
N ASN A 108 7.36 19.19 1.70
CA ASN A 108 6.80 18.11 2.52
C ASN A 108 7.20 18.30 3.99
N LEU A 109 6.29 18.82 4.80
CA LEU A 109 6.47 18.91 6.25
C LEU A 109 6.24 17.54 6.88
N ALA A 110 7.21 17.09 7.68
CA ALA A 110 7.01 15.92 8.51
C ALA A 110 5.92 16.23 9.54
N ALA A 111 4.91 15.36 9.63
CA ALA A 111 3.89 15.49 10.66
C ALA A 111 4.53 15.40 12.05
N PRO A 112 4.08 16.20 13.02
CA PRO A 112 4.57 16.10 14.39
C PRO A 112 4.37 14.70 14.94
N SER A 113 5.22 14.32 15.91
CA SER A 113 5.08 13.02 16.58
C SER A 113 3.70 12.86 17.22
N LEU A 114 3.27 11.62 17.43
CA LEU A 114 2.00 11.36 18.14
C LEU A 114 2.08 11.92 19.57
N ALA A 115 3.24 11.83 20.22
CA ALA A 115 3.50 12.43 21.52
C ALA A 115 3.27 13.94 21.56
N ARG A 116 3.56 14.66 20.46
CA ARG A 116 3.27 16.09 20.36
C ARG A 116 1.81 16.35 20.01
N SER A 117 1.27 15.62 19.03
CA SER A 117 -0.09 15.86 18.51
C SER A 117 -1.18 15.49 19.51
N LEU A 118 -0.98 14.40 20.25
CA LEU A 118 -1.94 13.87 21.22
C LEU A 118 -1.70 14.40 22.65
N ARG A 119 -0.75 15.32 22.85
CA ARG A 119 -0.49 15.90 24.17
C ARG A 119 -1.72 16.65 24.66
N GLY A 120 -2.17 16.32 25.88
CA GLY A 120 -3.33 16.96 26.51
C GLY A 120 -4.67 16.62 25.84
N GLN A 121 -4.66 15.72 24.86
CA GLN A 121 -5.87 15.27 24.18
C GLN A 121 -6.61 14.19 24.99
N PRO A 122 -7.92 13.97 24.75
CA PRO A 122 -8.66 12.92 25.42
C PRO A 122 -8.02 11.53 25.22
N PRO A 123 -7.93 10.68 26.27
CA PRO A 123 -7.31 9.36 26.18
C PRO A 123 -7.92 8.45 25.10
N GLN A 124 -9.18 8.69 24.76
CA GLN A 124 -9.91 7.99 23.70
C GLN A 124 -9.27 8.17 22.33
N LEU A 125 -8.58 9.28 22.06
CA LEU A 125 -7.86 9.48 20.80
C LEU A 125 -6.62 8.58 20.72
N VAL A 126 -5.87 8.44 21.81
CA VAL A 126 -4.70 7.54 21.89
C VAL A 126 -5.13 6.09 21.69
N ARG A 127 -6.17 5.64 22.41
CA ARG A 127 -6.79 4.32 22.20
C ARG A 127 -7.32 4.17 20.77
N GLY A 128 -7.93 5.22 20.22
CA GLY A 128 -8.45 5.24 18.86
C GLY A 128 -7.39 4.97 17.80
N ILE A 129 -6.17 5.52 17.95
CA ILE A 129 -5.04 5.24 17.06
C ILE A 129 -4.64 3.76 17.16
N LEU A 130 -4.48 3.22 18.38
CA LEU A 130 -4.12 1.81 18.58
C LEU A 130 -5.16 0.85 17.98
N LEU A 131 -6.45 1.14 18.17
CA LEU A 131 -7.55 0.36 17.59
C LEU A 131 -7.60 0.44 16.06
N THR A 132 -7.29 1.63 15.50
CA THR A 132 -7.17 1.82 14.06
C THR A 132 -6.03 0.99 13.50
N ALA A 133 -4.86 1.02 14.15
CA ALA A 133 -3.71 0.21 13.77
C ALA A 133 -4.02 -1.28 13.80
N ARG A 134 -4.68 -1.79 14.86
CA ARG A 134 -5.16 -3.17 14.92
C ARG A 134 -6.02 -3.53 13.71
N ARG A 135 -7.00 -2.68 13.41
CA ARG A 135 -7.94 -2.92 12.31
C ARG A 135 -7.23 -2.97 10.97
N ILE A 136 -6.34 -2.00 10.72
CA ILE A 136 -5.54 -1.93 9.50
C ILE A 136 -4.62 -3.15 9.38
N CYS A 137 -3.97 -3.61 10.45
CA CYS A 137 -3.17 -4.84 10.42
C CYS A 137 -4.01 -6.06 10.02
N CYS A 138 -5.19 -6.25 10.63
CA CYS A 138 -6.07 -7.35 10.27
C CYS A 138 -6.55 -7.27 8.80
N LEU A 139 -6.87 -6.06 8.32
CA LEU A 139 -7.25 -5.83 6.93
C LEU A 139 -6.08 -6.06 5.96
N ALA A 140 -4.87 -5.66 6.33
CA ALA A 140 -3.67 -5.86 5.52
C ALA A 140 -3.40 -7.35 5.28
N TRP A 141 -3.51 -8.17 6.33
CA TRP A 141 -3.37 -9.61 6.20
C TRP A 141 -4.51 -10.24 5.39
N ALA A 142 -5.75 -9.79 5.55
CA ALA A 142 -6.86 -10.23 4.71
C ALA A 142 -6.65 -9.90 3.22
N CYS A 143 -6.13 -8.70 2.93
CA CYS A 143 -5.79 -8.24 1.59
C CYS A 143 -4.68 -9.08 0.96
N LEU A 144 -3.60 -9.36 1.71
CA LEU A 144 -2.52 -10.24 1.27
C LEU A 144 -3.00 -11.66 1.00
N GLU A 145 -3.82 -12.24 1.88
CA GLU A 145 -4.42 -13.56 1.68
C GLU A 145 -5.31 -13.60 0.43
N HIS A 146 -6.12 -12.55 0.21
CA HIS A 146 -6.98 -12.43 -0.96
C HIS A 146 -6.19 -12.44 -2.26
N TYR A 147 -5.25 -11.52 -2.45
CA TYR A 147 -4.48 -11.45 -3.69
C TYR A 147 -3.57 -12.65 -3.90
N ARG A 148 -3.09 -13.28 -2.82
CA ARG A 148 -2.38 -14.56 -2.94
C ARG A 148 -3.29 -15.66 -3.49
N GLY A 149 -4.57 -15.67 -3.11
CA GLY A 149 -5.58 -16.58 -3.64
C GLY A 149 -5.93 -16.35 -5.11
N GLN A 150 -5.87 -15.10 -5.59
CA GLN A 150 -6.19 -14.75 -6.99
C GLN A 150 -5.29 -15.45 -8.01
N TRP A 151 -4.06 -15.82 -7.65
CA TRP A 151 -3.17 -16.54 -8.56
C TRP A 151 -3.66 -17.93 -8.95
N SER A 152 -4.63 -18.50 -8.23
CA SER A 152 -5.27 -19.76 -8.61
C SER A 152 -6.26 -19.65 -9.76
N SER A 153 -6.73 -18.44 -10.10
CA SER A 153 -7.70 -18.19 -11.17
C SER A 153 -7.07 -17.86 -12.53
N VAL A 154 -5.74 -17.74 -12.60
CA VAL A 154 -5.01 -17.39 -13.82
C VAL A 154 -4.13 -18.53 -14.31
N THR A 155 -3.93 -18.57 -15.62
CA THR A 155 -3.09 -19.57 -16.30
C THR A 155 -2.08 -18.82 -17.20
N PRO A 156 -0.96 -18.35 -16.63
CA PRO A 156 0.05 -17.65 -17.41
C PRO A 156 0.76 -18.60 -18.38
N ALA A 157 1.32 -18.03 -19.45
CA ALA A 157 1.97 -18.79 -20.51
C ALA A 157 3.28 -18.14 -20.96
N HIS A 158 4.25 -18.97 -21.35
CA HIS A 158 5.49 -18.55 -22.00
C HIS A 158 5.44 -18.80 -23.50
N LEU A 159 6.29 -18.13 -24.26
CA LEU A 159 6.52 -18.43 -25.66
C LEU A 159 7.16 -19.82 -25.82
N GLU A 160 6.63 -20.64 -26.73
CA GLU A 160 7.23 -21.93 -27.05
C GLU A 160 8.53 -21.83 -27.87
N ARG A 161 8.69 -20.74 -28.62
CA ARG A 161 9.80 -20.53 -29.54
C ARG A 161 10.27 -19.08 -29.49
N GLY A 162 11.53 -18.86 -29.87
CA GLY A 162 12.12 -17.53 -29.95
C GLY A 162 11.30 -16.62 -30.86
N PHE A 163 10.95 -15.44 -30.35
CA PHE A 163 10.12 -14.46 -31.04
C PHE A 163 10.57 -13.05 -30.65
N ALA A 164 10.47 -12.11 -31.59
CA ALA A 164 10.87 -10.73 -31.38
C ALA A 164 9.75 -9.78 -31.84
N TRP A 165 9.16 -9.08 -30.88
CA TRP A 165 8.13 -8.08 -31.16
C TRP A 165 8.70 -6.94 -32.02
N GLY A 166 7.96 -6.56 -33.07
CA GLY A 166 8.36 -5.53 -34.04
C GLY A 166 9.44 -5.93 -35.03
N ALA A 167 9.84 -7.21 -35.07
CA ALA A 167 10.75 -7.69 -36.10
C ALA A 167 10.18 -7.48 -37.51
N GLY A 168 11.04 -7.13 -38.47
CA GLY A 168 10.64 -6.93 -39.87
C GLY A 168 9.89 -5.62 -40.15
N GLY A 169 9.87 -4.67 -39.22
CA GLY A 169 9.18 -3.38 -39.38
C GLY A 169 7.65 -3.47 -39.24
N GLU A 170 7.13 -4.64 -38.86
CA GLU A 170 5.71 -4.85 -38.59
C GLU A 170 5.31 -4.22 -37.24
N LYS A 171 4.04 -3.80 -37.14
CA LYS A 171 3.49 -3.26 -35.90
C LYS A 171 3.36 -4.37 -34.85
N PRO A 172 3.98 -4.24 -33.66
CA PRO A 172 3.96 -5.29 -32.62
C PRO A 172 2.57 -5.79 -32.24
N TRP A 173 1.58 -4.90 -32.18
CA TRP A 173 0.21 -5.25 -31.81
C TRP A 173 -0.57 -5.98 -32.91
N ARG A 174 -0.08 -5.98 -34.16
CA ARG A 174 -0.65 -6.78 -35.26
C ARG A 174 0.00 -8.15 -35.40
N GLN A 175 1.19 -8.32 -34.83
CA GLN A 175 1.90 -9.59 -34.89
C GLN A 175 1.15 -10.66 -34.10
N VAL A 176 1.00 -11.82 -34.73
CA VAL A 176 0.48 -13.01 -34.07
C VAL A 176 1.67 -13.75 -33.45
N PRO A 177 1.80 -13.78 -32.12
CA PRO A 177 2.88 -14.53 -31.49
C PRO A 177 2.69 -16.03 -31.73
N PRO A 178 3.79 -16.82 -31.66
CA PRO A 178 3.69 -18.27 -31.57
C PRO A 178 2.76 -18.71 -30.43
N PRO A 179 2.20 -19.94 -30.50
CA PRO A 179 1.46 -20.52 -29.41
C PRO A 179 2.22 -20.40 -28.09
N GLY A 180 1.50 -19.99 -27.04
CA GLY A 180 2.03 -19.97 -25.69
C GLY A 180 1.90 -21.34 -25.05
N LYS A 181 2.86 -21.70 -24.20
CA LYS A 181 2.80 -22.87 -23.34
C LYS A 181 2.42 -22.43 -21.92
N PRO A 182 1.21 -22.77 -21.46
CA PRO A 182 0.83 -22.59 -20.06
C PRO A 182 1.82 -23.27 -19.12
N TYR A 183 2.10 -22.62 -17.98
CA TYR A 183 2.92 -23.22 -16.94
C TYR A 183 2.18 -23.21 -15.59
N LYS A 184 2.58 -24.14 -14.74
CA LYS A 184 2.06 -24.21 -13.38
C LYS A 184 2.83 -23.23 -12.49
N LEU A 185 2.10 -22.29 -11.92
CA LEU A 185 2.66 -21.35 -10.95
C LEU A 185 3.21 -22.10 -9.73
N GLN A 186 4.38 -21.66 -9.27
CA GLN A 186 4.88 -22.06 -7.97
C GLN A 186 4.01 -21.44 -6.87
N PRO A 187 3.78 -22.14 -5.74
CA PRO A 187 3.05 -21.55 -4.62
C PRO A 187 3.71 -20.25 -4.17
N VAL A 188 2.91 -19.17 -4.17
CA VAL A 188 3.34 -17.90 -3.60
C VAL A 188 3.54 -18.08 -2.09
N GLY A 189 4.78 -17.92 -1.63
CA GLY A 189 5.17 -18.04 -0.23
C GLY A 189 4.44 -17.04 0.69
N PRO A 190 4.66 -17.11 2.01
CA PRO A 190 4.05 -16.17 2.95
C PRO A 190 4.44 -14.72 2.63
N PRO A 191 3.60 -13.74 3.04
CA PRO A 191 3.94 -12.33 2.86
C PRO A 191 5.26 -11.96 3.54
N CYS A 192 6.08 -11.14 2.88
CA CYS A 192 7.27 -10.56 3.50
C CYS A 192 6.92 -9.20 4.13
N TRP A 193 7.83 -8.67 4.97
CA TRP A 193 7.64 -7.37 5.61
C TRP A 193 7.38 -6.26 4.60
N MET A 194 8.07 -6.23 3.46
CA MET A 194 7.88 -5.19 2.44
C MET A 194 6.48 -5.18 1.83
N GLU A 195 5.91 -6.36 1.59
CA GLU A 195 4.53 -6.49 1.10
C GLU A 195 3.52 -6.03 2.14
N GLU A 196 3.73 -6.39 3.42
CA GLU A 196 2.93 -5.89 4.52
C GLU A 196 3.01 -4.36 4.58
N GLN A 197 4.20 -3.76 4.50
CA GLN A 197 4.35 -2.30 4.51
C GLN A 197 3.66 -1.61 3.32
N ARG A 198 3.70 -2.20 2.11
CA ARG A 198 3.00 -1.67 0.92
C ARG A 198 1.49 -1.62 1.14
N VAL A 199 0.91 -2.71 1.64
CA VAL A 199 -0.52 -2.81 1.93
C VAL A 199 -0.91 -1.88 3.09
N MET A 200 -0.11 -1.84 4.15
CA MET A 200 -0.32 -0.94 5.29
C MET A 200 -0.33 0.53 4.85
N ARG A 201 0.58 0.95 3.94
CA ARG A 201 0.54 2.31 3.37
C ARG A 201 -0.79 2.60 2.69
N GLY A 202 -1.28 1.70 1.85
CA GLY A 202 -2.56 1.85 1.16
C GLY A 202 -3.73 2.03 2.15
N PHE A 203 -3.81 1.20 3.19
CA PHE A 203 -4.86 1.31 4.21
C PHE A 203 -4.77 2.58 5.05
N TRP A 204 -3.57 3.01 5.44
CA TRP A 204 -3.41 4.25 6.20
C TRP A 204 -3.74 5.49 5.37
N ARG A 205 -3.49 5.48 4.06
CA ARG A 205 -3.94 6.52 3.13
C ARG A 205 -5.46 6.57 3.01
N LEU A 206 -6.10 5.40 2.93
CA LEU A 206 -7.56 5.30 2.93
C LEU A 206 -8.15 5.79 4.26
N GLN A 207 -7.53 5.44 5.39
CA GLN A 207 -7.94 5.95 6.71
C GLN A 207 -7.76 7.46 6.83
N LEU A 208 -6.67 8.02 6.30
CA LEU A 208 -6.44 9.47 6.25
C LEU A 208 -7.54 10.17 5.44
N LEU A 209 -7.89 9.64 4.27
CA LEU A 209 -8.99 10.17 3.46
C LEU A 209 -10.32 10.15 4.21
N ILE A 210 -10.64 9.05 4.90
CA ILE A 210 -11.86 8.93 5.72
C ILE A 210 -11.87 9.96 6.86
N ASP A 211 -10.78 10.09 7.60
CA ASP A 211 -10.70 11.01 8.74
C ASP A 211 -10.75 12.48 8.29
N LEU A 212 -10.20 12.80 7.12
CA LEU A 212 -10.29 14.13 6.52
C LEU A 212 -11.72 14.44 6.06
N LYS A 213 -12.39 13.51 5.37
CA LYS A 213 -13.81 13.67 5.00
C LYS A 213 -14.68 13.91 6.24
N LEU A 214 -14.42 13.16 7.31
CA LEU A 214 -15.12 13.31 8.58
C LEU A 214 -14.85 14.69 9.21
N ALA A 215 -13.59 15.12 9.28
CA ALA A 215 -13.22 16.42 9.85
C ALA A 215 -13.87 17.60 9.13
N VAL A 216 -13.98 17.54 7.80
CA VAL A 216 -14.71 18.53 7.01
C VAL A 216 -16.21 18.47 7.30
N SER A 217 -16.82 17.26 7.32
CA SER A 217 -18.26 17.12 7.60
C SER A 217 -18.67 17.56 9.01
N GLU A 218 -17.76 17.48 9.97
CA GLU A 218 -17.96 17.92 11.36
C GLU A 218 -17.66 19.42 11.55
N GLY A 219 -17.24 20.14 10.50
CA GLY A 219 -16.86 21.55 10.59
C GLY A 219 -15.60 21.80 11.42
N ARG A 220 -14.77 20.77 11.66
CA ARG A 220 -13.47 20.92 12.34
C ARG A 220 -12.41 21.59 11.47
N VAL A 221 -12.67 21.63 10.17
CA VAL A 221 -11.81 22.23 9.15
C VAL A 221 -12.66 23.10 8.24
N ASP A 222 -12.34 24.40 8.18
CA ASP A 222 -13.05 25.38 7.37
C ASP A 222 -12.42 25.51 5.97
N TRP A 223 -12.42 24.41 5.22
CA TRP A 223 -12.01 24.45 3.82
C TRP A 223 -13.23 24.80 2.96
N ALA A 224 -13.19 25.96 2.31
CA ALA A 224 -14.15 26.36 1.30
C ALA A 224 -14.09 25.35 0.14
N LEU A 225 -14.96 24.35 0.17
CA LEU A 225 -15.18 23.46 -0.96
C LEU A 225 -16.07 24.23 -1.95
N GLU A 226 -15.47 24.85 -2.97
CA GLU A 226 -16.24 25.46 -4.07
C GLU A 226 -17.26 24.45 -4.61
N ASP A 227 -18.46 24.92 -4.98
CA ASP A 227 -19.63 24.07 -5.28
C ASP A 227 -19.42 23.02 -6.40
N SER A 228 -18.35 23.12 -7.20
CA SER A 228 -17.94 22.14 -8.22
C SER A 228 -16.92 21.09 -7.74
N GLN A 229 -16.33 21.25 -6.54
CA GLN A 229 -15.32 20.39 -5.90
C GLN A 229 -15.86 19.59 -4.70
N ARG A 230 -17.17 19.38 -4.64
CA ARG A 230 -17.90 18.84 -3.47
C ARG A 230 -17.44 17.49 -2.93
N GLU A 231 -16.60 16.76 -3.63
CA GLU A 231 -16.05 15.50 -3.13
C GLU A 231 -14.54 15.60 -2.95
N MET A 232 -14.10 15.49 -1.70
CA MET A 232 -12.70 15.21 -1.38
C MET A 232 -12.29 13.93 -2.11
N SER A 233 -11.56 14.12 -3.21
CA SER A 233 -11.22 13.06 -4.16
C SER A 233 -9.79 12.58 -3.92
N PRO A 234 -9.52 11.27 -4.10
CA PRO A 234 -8.16 10.75 -4.05
C PRO A 234 -7.22 11.44 -5.04
N GLU A 235 -7.72 11.91 -6.19
CA GLU A 235 -6.95 12.55 -7.25
C GLU A 235 -6.35 13.89 -6.77
N ILE A 236 -7.11 14.68 -6.02
CA ILE A 236 -6.63 15.94 -5.45
C ILE A 236 -5.66 15.64 -4.30
N LEU A 237 -6.07 14.76 -3.39
CA LEU A 237 -5.29 14.46 -2.19
C LEU A 237 -3.98 13.77 -2.52
N PHE A 238 -3.90 13.04 -3.62
CA PHE A 238 -2.76 12.21 -3.99
C PHE A 238 -2.25 12.54 -5.41
N ALA A 239 -2.34 13.83 -5.78
CA ALA A 239 -1.85 14.34 -7.05
C ALA A 239 -0.36 14.02 -7.27
N GLY A 240 0.02 13.68 -8.51
CA GLY A 240 1.41 13.32 -8.86
C GLY A 240 1.88 11.95 -8.34
N TRP A 241 0.97 11.10 -7.84
CA TRP A 241 1.32 9.73 -7.46
C TRP A 241 1.45 8.83 -8.68
N THR A 242 2.45 7.96 -8.66
CA THR A 242 2.71 6.97 -9.72
C THR A 242 2.41 5.56 -9.19
N TRP A 243 3.40 4.79 -8.76
CA TRP A 243 3.17 3.43 -8.23
C TRP A 243 2.42 3.44 -6.89
N GLN A 244 2.57 4.49 -6.09
CA GLN A 244 1.85 4.64 -4.82
C GLN A 244 0.34 4.73 -5.03
N LYS A 245 -0.10 5.29 -6.17
CA LYS A 245 -1.50 5.30 -6.58
C LYS A 245 -2.01 3.89 -6.75
N GLU A 246 -1.23 3.03 -7.40
CA GLU A 246 -1.59 1.63 -7.58
C GLU A 246 -1.60 0.85 -6.27
N GLU A 247 -0.70 1.12 -5.32
CA GLU A 247 -0.77 0.54 -3.96
C GLU A 247 -2.10 0.91 -3.28
N PHE A 248 -2.49 2.20 -3.36
CA PHE A 248 -3.73 2.69 -2.79
C PHE A 248 -4.96 2.09 -3.46
N LEU A 249 -5.02 2.12 -4.80
CA LEU A 249 -6.14 1.58 -5.57
C LEU A 249 -6.29 0.07 -5.39
N THR A 250 -5.19 -0.66 -5.14
CA THR A 250 -5.25 -2.10 -4.82
C THR A 250 -5.96 -2.34 -3.50
N VAL A 251 -5.66 -1.53 -2.48
CA VAL A 251 -6.36 -1.62 -1.19
C VAL A 251 -7.84 -1.22 -1.32
N VAL A 252 -8.14 -0.18 -2.11
CA VAL A 252 -9.53 0.21 -2.41
C VAL A 252 -10.29 -0.92 -3.10
N ASP A 253 -9.74 -1.52 -4.15
CA ASP A 253 -10.35 -2.67 -4.85
C ASP A 253 -10.63 -3.84 -3.90
N PHE A 254 -9.69 -4.17 -3.01
CA PHE A 254 -9.91 -5.18 -1.99
C PHE A 254 -11.07 -4.82 -1.05
N VAL A 255 -11.10 -3.58 -0.55
CA VAL A 255 -12.14 -3.12 0.37
C VAL A 255 -13.51 -3.13 -0.30
N ASP A 256 -13.61 -2.68 -1.55
CA ASP A 256 -14.85 -2.64 -2.31
C ASP A 256 -15.45 -4.04 -2.48
N ARG A 257 -14.60 -5.03 -2.79
CA ARG A 257 -14.99 -6.44 -2.92
C ARG A 257 -15.49 -7.02 -1.61
N VAL A 258 -14.81 -6.69 -0.52
CA VAL A 258 -15.11 -7.21 0.82
C VAL A 258 -16.38 -6.58 1.40
N GLN A 259 -16.60 -5.29 1.15
CA GLN A 259 -17.75 -4.55 1.66
C GLN A 259 -18.98 -4.63 0.73
N GLY A 260 -18.81 -5.14 -0.49
CA GLY A 260 -19.91 -5.29 -1.45
C GLY A 260 -20.33 -3.97 -2.10
N GLY A 261 -19.45 -2.97 -2.12
CA GLY A 261 -19.74 -1.66 -2.70
C GLY A 261 -18.56 -0.68 -2.62
N PRO A 262 -18.60 0.41 -3.41
CA PRO A 262 -17.51 1.37 -3.55
C PRO A 262 -17.28 2.19 -2.26
N VAL A 263 -16.15 1.97 -1.59
CA VAL A 263 -15.77 2.62 -0.32
C VAL A 263 -15.53 4.12 -0.48
N LEU A 264 -15.12 4.56 -1.67
CA LEU A 264 -14.80 5.97 -1.92
C LEU A 264 -16.04 6.84 -2.06
N THR A 265 -17.16 6.26 -2.52
CA THR A 265 -18.45 6.95 -2.70
C THR A 265 -19.42 6.70 -1.55
N GLN A 266 -19.25 5.60 -0.81
CA GLN A 266 -20.00 5.40 0.43
C GLN A 266 -19.49 6.41 1.47
N GLY A 267 -20.40 7.11 2.16
CA GLY A 267 -20.11 8.03 3.27
C GLY A 267 -19.59 7.32 4.54
N SER A 268 -18.75 6.31 4.35
CA SER A 268 -18.19 5.47 5.40
C SER A 268 -17.37 6.33 6.36
N GLN A 269 -17.87 6.44 7.59
CA GLN A 269 -17.20 7.19 8.65
C GLN A 269 -15.97 6.46 9.20
N ARG A 270 -15.83 5.15 8.93
CA ARG A 270 -14.74 4.30 9.43
C ARG A 270 -14.46 3.14 8.48
N LEU A 271 -13.21 2.70 8.42
CA LEU A 271 -12.86 1.40 7.84
C LEU A 271 -13.60 0.28 8.57
N GLN A 272 -14.27 -0.60 7.84
CA GLN A 272 -14.95 -1.76 8.41
C GLN A 272 -13.94 -2.82 8.88
N ALA A 273 -14.37 -3.70 9.80
CA ALA A 273 -13.57 -4.86 10.16
C ALA A 273 -13.45 -5.82 8.95
N PRO A 274 -12.40 -6.66 8.89
CA PRO A 274 -12.32 -7.71 7.89
C PRO A 274 -13.50 -8.67 8.02
N PRO A 275 -13.93 -9.32 6.92
CA PRO A 275 -15.13 -10.15 6.92
C PRO A 275 -14.91 -11.36 7.84
N PRO A 276 -15.96 -11.86 8.52
CA PRO A 276 -15.84 -12.90 9.56
C PRO A 276 -15.20 -14.21 9.08
N GLY A 277 -15.25 -14.47 7.77
CA GLY A 277 -14.66 -15.65 7.13
C GLY A 277 -13.13 -15.58 6.94
N CYS A 278 -12.51 -14.41 7.10
CA CYS A 278 -11.05 -14.29 7.03
C CYS A 278 -10.39 -14.75 8.34
N LYS A 279 -9.37 -15.61 8.25
CA LYS A 279 -8.61 -16.07 9.42
C LYS A 279 -7.95 -14.89 10.16
N SER A 280 -7.54 -13.87 9.42
CA SER A 280 -6.97 -12.61 9.92
C SER A 280 -7.97 -11.69 10.62
N ALA A 281 -9.29 -11.92 10.51
CA ALA A 281 -10.31 -11.13 11.20
C ALA A 281 -10.30 -11.35 12.73
N LYS A 282 -9.90 -12.55 13.16
CA LYS A 282 -9.97 -12.98 14.56
C LYS A 282 -8.64 -12.82 15.32
N LYS A 283 -7.51 -12.80 14.61
CA LYS A 283 -6.17 -12.74 15.20
C LYS A 283 -5.37 -11.60 14.58
N TRP A 284 -4.83 -10.72 15.42
CA TRP A 284 -3.76 -9.82 15.00
C TRP A 284 -2.56 -10.70 14.72
N GLN A 285 -2.13 -10.80 13.45
CA GLN A 285 -1.04 -11.71 13.08
C GLN A 285 0.31 -11.21 13.56
N ASP A 286 1.28 -12.13 13.63
CA ASP A 286 2.65 -11.74 13.94
C ASP A 286 3.14 -10.89 12.77
N PRO A 287 3.69 -9.68 13.02
CA PRO A 287 4.22 -8.87 11.93
C PRO A 287 5.26 -9.70 11.20
N ALA A 288 5.27 -9.64 9.87
CA ALA A 288 6.36 -10.27 9.13
C ALA A 288 7.65 -9.64 9.65
N LEU A 289 8.60 -10.47 10.09
CA LEU A 289 9.88 -9.93 10.52
C LEU A 289 10.46 -9.15 9.33
N PRO A 290 11.04 -7.97 9.55
CA PRO A 290 11.96 -7.42 8.57
C PRO A 290 12.87 -8.58 8.18
N GLY A 291 12.97 -8.88 6.88
CA GLY A 291 13.85 -9.95 6.43
C GLY A 291 15.28 -9.70 6.92
N VAL A 292 16.25 -10.47 6.46
CA VAL A 292 17.64 -9.99 6.53
C VAL A 292 17.70 -8.72 5.68
N VAL A 293 17.42 -7.57 6.30
CA VAL A 293 17.58 -6.25 5.74
C VAL A 293 19.04 -6.26 5.32
N ASP A 294 19.30 -6.26 4.02
CA ASP A 294 20.67 -6.20 3.52
C ASP A 294 21.31 -5.01 4.25
N PRO A 295 22.35 -5.22 5.07
CA PRO A 295 22.90 -4.16 5.91
C PRO A 295 23.42 -2.97 5.10
N ARG A 296 23.50 -3.10 3.77
CA ARG A 296 23.79 -2.02 2.82
C ARG A 296 22.64 -1.03 2.60
N TRP A 297 21.41 -1.37 3.01
CA TRP A 297 20.24 -0.53 2.78
C TRP A 297 19.44 -0.31 4.07
N SER A 298 19.14 0.95 4.40
CA SER A 298 18.31 1.26 5.57
C SER A 298 16.83 0.95 5.30
N ARG A 299 16.03 0.83 6.37
CA ARG A 299 14.56 0.69 6.23
C ARG A 299 13.96 1.88 5.48
N GLU A 300 14.52 3.08 5.64
CA GLU A 300 14.10 4.25 4.84
C GLU A 300 14.28 3.97 3.35
N GLU A 301 15.46 3.51 2.93
CA GLU A 301 15.80 3.32 1.51
C GLU A 301 14.95 2.24 0.86
N ILE A 302 14.76 1.11 1.53
CA ILE A 302 13.92 0.01 1.03
C ILE A 302 12.45 0.47 0.95
N SER A 303 11.96 1.25 1.91
CA SER A 303 10.58 1.74 1.93
C SER A 303 10.24 2.77 0.84
N LYS A 304 11.26 3.44 0.29
CA LYS A 304 11.15 4.38 -0.84
C LYS A 304 11.21 3.67 -2.20
N GLY A 305 11.61 2.41 -2.22
CA GLY A 305 11.68 1.60 -3.43
C GLY A 305 10.34 1.48 -4.15
N ARG A 306 10.36 1.68 -5.46
CA ARG A 306 9.24 1.34 -6.34
C ARG A 306 9.02 -0.18 -6.28
N PRO A 307 7.78 -0.68 -6.29
CA PRO A 307 7.52 -2.10 -6.48
C PRO A 307 8.28 -2.63 -7.70
N PRO A 308 8.95 -3.78 -7.63
CA PRO A 308 9.76 -4.27 -8.75
C PRO A 308 8.95 -4.43 -10.04
N CYS A 309 7.66 -4.78 -9.90
CA CYS A 309 6.71 -4.89 -11.01
C CYS A 309 6.51 -3.56 -11.76
N TRP A 310 6.61 -2.41 -11.07
CA TRP A 310 6.29 -1.10 -11.63
C TRP A 310 7.28 -0.68 -12.70
N THR A 311 8.58 -0.91 -12.45
CA THR A 311 9.62 -0.62 -13.43
C THR A 311 9.41 -1.42 -14.70
N PHE A 312 9.08 -2.71 -14.59
CA PHE A 312 8.77 -3.53 -15.75
C PHE A 312 7.53 -3.03 -16.48
N TYR A 313 6.43 -2.79 -15.76
CA TYR A 313 5.19 -2.26 -16.34
C TYR A 313 5.43 -0.96 -17.11
N ILE A 314 6.07 0.03 -16.51
CA ILE A 314 6.32 1.32 -17.17
C ILE A 314 7.26 1.18 -18.37
N VAL A 315 8.42 0.52 -18.18
CA VAL A 315 9.48 0.49 -19.19
C VAL A 315 9.16 -0.46 -20.33
N ARG A 316 8.59 -1.64 -20.04
CA ARG A 316 8.42 -2.73 -21.01
C ARG A 316 7.01 -2.83 -21.58
N LEU A 317 5.98 -2.52 -20.79
CA LEU A 317 4.60 -2.68 -21.22
C LEU A 317 4.00 -1.36 -21.69
N LEU A 318 4.12 -0.30 -20.88
CA LEU A 318 3.44 0.96 -21.13
C LEU A 318 4.17 1.85 -22.14
N ARG A 319 5.47 2.08 -21.97
CA ARG A 319 6.25 3.05 -22.77
C ARG A 319 7.03 2.44 -23.94
N ASN A 320 7.24 1.13 -23.95
CA ASN A 320 8.01 0.48 -25.00
C ASN A 320 7.25 0.52 -26.35
N PRO A 321 7.81 1.12 -27.42
CA PRO A 321 7.17 1.11 -28.74
C PRO A 321 7.00 -0.29 -29.33
N PHE A 322 7.81 -1.25 -28.86
CA PHE A 322 7.75 -2.66 -29.28
C PHE A 322 6.81 -3.50 -28.41
N SER A 323 6.08 -2.92 -27.45
CA SER A 323 5.09 -3.66 -26.67
C SER A 323 3.84 -3.93 -27.53
N PRO A 324 3.37 -5.19 -27.62
CA PRO A 324 2.10 -5.54 -28.27
C PRO A 324 0.87 -5.18 -27.43
N ILE A 325 1.08 -4.68 -26.22
CA ILE A 325 0.06 -4.21 -25.27
C ILE A 325 0.42 -2.82 -24.75
N ARG A 326 1.00 -1.98 -25.62
CA ARG A 326 1.34 -0.59 -25.29
C ARG A 326 0.08 0.18 -24.89
N GLY A 327 0.20 0.97 -23.83
CA GLY A 327 -0.96 1.71 -23.28
C GLY A 327 -1.89 0.87 -22.40
N VAL A 328 -1.54 -0.38 -22.09
CA VAL A 328 -2.32 -1.21 -21.16
C VAL A 328 -2.47 -0.49 -19.81
N PRO A 329 -3.71 -0.34 -19.29
CA PRO A 329 -3.89 0.21 -17.95
C PRO A 329 -3.43 -0.78 -16.87
N PHE A 330 -3.10 -0.31 -15.67
CA PHE A 330 -2.60 -1.19 -14.62
C PHE A 330 -3.70 -2.05 -13.95
N TRP A 331 -4.99 -1.68 -14.08
CA TRP A 331 -6.08 -2.34 -13.36
C TRP A 331 -6.16 -3.88 -13.51
N PRO A 332 -5.84 -4.52 -14.66
CA PRO A 332 -5.86 -5.98 -14.76
C PRO A 332 -4.79 -6.62 -13.87
N TYR A 333 -3.62 -5.98 -13.80
CA TYR A 333 -2.51 -6.41 -12.94
C TYR A 333 -2.79 -6.16 -11.46
N ARG A 334 -3.57 -5.11 -11.17
CA ARG A 334 -4.05 -4.80 -9.83
C ARG A 334 -4.91 -5.92 -9.24
N GLN A 335 -5.74 -6.58 -10.07
CA GLN A 335 -6.57 -7.71 -9.63
C GLN A 335 -5.75 -8.90 -9.14
N LEU A 336 -4.47 -8.99 -9.52
CA LEU A 336 -3.51 -10.00 -9.06
C LEU A 336 -2.61 -9.48 -7.92
N GLY A 337 -2.85 -8.25 -7.44
CA GLY A 337 -2.05 -7.61 -6.40
C GLY A 337 -0.60 -7.35 -6.83
N LEU A 338 -0.30 -7.21 -8.13
CA LEU A 338 1.08 -7.17 -8.62
C LEU A 338 1.93 -6.04 -8.01
N VAL A 339 1.32 -4.91 -7.65
CA VAL A 339 2.00 -3.79 -6.97
C VAL A 339 2.43 -4.12 -5.53
N ILE A 340 1.85 -5.16 -4.93
CA ILE A 340 2.15 -5.58 -3.57
C ILE A 340 3.43 -6.43 -3.56
N TRP A 341 3.54 -7.38 -4.49
CA TRP A 341 4.52 -8.46 -4.44
C TRP A 341 5.97 -8.01 -4.56
N ASP A 342 6.84 -8.59 -3.74
CA ASP A 342 8.27 -8.34 -3.78
C ASP A 342 8.98 -9.20 -4.84
N GLU A 343 10.27 -8.92 -5.06
CA GLU A 343 11.05 -9.49 -6.16
C GLU A 343 11.02 -11.03 -6.16
N ASP A 344 11.25 -11.68 -5.02
CA ASP A 344 11.21 -13.14 -4.87
C ASP A 344 9.87 -13.75 -5.31
N LYS A 345 8.75 -13.06 -5.06
CA LYS A 345 7.43 -13.54 -5.47
C LYS A 345 7.22 -13.35 -6.96
N LEU A 346 7.62 -12.21 -7.52
CA LEU A 346 7.55 -12.00 -8.97
C LEU A 346 8.45 -12.99 -9.72
N GLU A 347 9.59 -13.38 -9.14
CA GLU A 347 10.44 -14.45 -9.66
C GLU A 347 9.76 -15.82 -9.58
N ALA A 348 9.15 -16.16 -8.44
CA ALA A 348 8.41 -17.40 -8.29
C ALA A 348 7.21 -17.51 -9.26
N LEU A 349 6.65 -16.36 -9.62
CA LEU A 349 5.59 -16.21 -10.63
C LEU A 349 6.13 -16.13 -12.06
N GLU A 350 7.45 -16.10 -12.25
CA GLU A 350 8.13 -15.98 -13.55
C GLU A 350 7.78 -14.68 -14.31
N LEU A 351 7.53 -13.61 -13.55
CA LEU A 351 7.21 -12.25 -14.03
C LEU A 351 8.34 -11.24 -13.79
N SER A 352 9.40 -11.63 -13.08
CA SER A 352 10.58 -10.78 -12.82
C SER A 352 11.51 -10.67 -14.03
N TYR A 353 12.15 -9.51 -14.16
CA TYR A 353 13.17 -9.24 -15.18
C TYR A 353 14.56 -9.76 -14.80
N LYS A 354 14.86 -9.91 -13.50
CA LYS A 354 16.19 -10.33 -13.05
C LYS A 354 16.30 -11.86 -13.05
N PRO A 355 17.28 -12.44 -13.77
CA PRO A 355 17.56 -13.86 -13.64
C PRO A 355 18.33 -14.10 -12.34
N TYR A 356 17.73 -14.75 -11.34
CA TYR A 356 18.49 -15.28 -10.21
C TYR A 356 19.17 -16.60 -10.61
N ALA A 357 20.49 -16.66 -10.39
CA ALA A 357 21.36 -17.78 -10.71
C ALA A 357 21.05 -19.08 -9.90
N SER A 358 20.14 -19.04 -8.94
CA SER A 358 19.91 -20.08 -7.93
C SER A 358 19.02 -21.25 -8.38
N ARG A 359 18.35 -21.18 -9.53
CA ARG A 359 17.53 -22.31 -10.03
C ARG A 359 18.21 -23.24 -11.04
N GLY A 360 19.45 -22.98 -11.45
CA GLY A 360 20.11 -23.80 -12.48
C GLY A 360 19.34 -23.87 -13.81
N SER A 361 18.33 -23.00 -14.00
CA SER A 361 17.54 -22.89 -15.22
C SER A 361 18.41 -22.24 -16.30
N LYS A 362 18.52 -22.92 -17.45
CA LYS A 362 19.46 -22.59 -18.52
C LYS A 362 19.00 -21.48 -19.47
N LEU A 363 17.86 -20.83 -19.27
CA LEU A 363 17.48 -19.70 -20.11
C LEU A 363 17.04 -18.48 -19.30
N PRO A 364 17.67 -17.31 -19.51
CA PRO A 364 16.99 -16.05 -19.27
C PRO A 364 15.74 -16.05 -20.17
N THR A 365 14.55 -15.95 -19.59
CA THR A 365 13.32 -15.64 -20.35
C THR A 365 13.60 -14.39 -21.15
N SER A 366 13.53 -14.48 -22.49
CA SER A 366 13.83 -13.33 -23.36
C SER A 366 12.89 -12.16 -23.02
N SER A 367 13.29 -10.92 -23.33
CA SER A 367 12.40 -9.77 -23.10
C SER A 367 11.05 -9.92 -23.81
N SER A 368 11.00 -10.60 -24.95
CA SER A 368 9.75 -10.88 -25.68
C SER A 368 8.87 -11.88 -24.96
N ASP A 369 9.49 -12.88 -24.34
CA ASP A 369 8.83 -13.92 -23.56
C ASP A 369 8.18 -13.32 -22.32
N GLN A 370 8.91 -12.49 -21.56
CA GLN A 370 8.33 -11.79 -20.41
C GLN A 370 7.13 -10.90 -20.80
N VAL A 371 7.24 -10.14 -21.89
CA VAL A 371 6.12 -9.33 -22.38
C VAL A 371 4.94 -10.23 -22.78
N PHE A 372 5.20 -11.39 -23.37
CA PHE A 372 4.18 -12.39 -23.68
C PHE A 372 3.53 -12.96 -22.41
N THR A 373 4.31 -13.30 -21.38
CA THR A 373 3.80 -13.79 -20.09
C THR A 373 2.88 -12.76 -19.45
N TRP A 374 3.29 -11.48 -19.40
CA TRP A 374 2.44 -10.41 -18.89
C TRP A 374 1.19 -10.16 -19.74
N ARG A 375 1.28 -10.32 -21.07
CA ARG A 375 0.11 -10.27 -21.97
C ARG A 375 -0.84 -11.45 -21.74
N SER A 376 -0.34 -12.63 -21.39
CA SER A 376 -1.16 -13.83 -21.15
C SER A 376 -2.08 -13.70 -19.93
N LEU A 377 -1.79 -12.76 -19.04
CA LEU A 377 -2.63 -12.43 -17.88
C LEU A 377 -3.85 -11.56 -18.23
N LEU A 378 -3.93 -11.05 -19.46
CA LEU A 378 -5.01 -10.16 -19.90
C LEU A 378 -6.15 -10.94 -20.56
N SER A 379 -7.36 -10.40 -20.46
CA SER A 379 -8.50 -10.93 -21.20
C SER A 379 -8.35 -10.66 -22.70
N GLN A 380 -8.98 -11.50 -23.53
CA GLN A 380 -8.94 -11.32 -24.99
C GLN A 380 -9.69 -10.04 -25.41
N GLU A 381 -10.74 -9.64 -24.69
CA GLU A 381 -11.46 -8.40 -24.98
C GLU A 381 -10.56 -7.18 -24.80
N LEU A 382 -9.80 -7.12 -23.70
CA LEU A 382 -8.88 -6.01 -23.43
C LEU A 382 -7.74 -5.97 -24.45
N ILE A 383 -7.20 -7.13 -24.83
CA ILE A 383 -6.17 -7.20 -25.88
C ILE A 383 -6.71 -6.63 -27.19
N ALA A 384 -7.92 -7.02 -27.60
CA ALA A 384 -8.53 -6.52 -28.83
C ALA A 384 -8.81 -5.01 -28.76
N GLU A 385 -9.23 -4.49 -27.61
CA GLU A 385 -9.40 -3.05 -27.38
C GLU A 385 -8.08 -2.29 -27.52
N LEU A 386 -7.01 -2.77 -26.88
CA LEU A 386 -5.68 -2.17 -26.97
C LEU A 386 -5.16 -2.15 -28.42
N GLN A 387 -5.39 -3.24 -29.17
CA GLN A 387 -5.03 -3.32 -30.59
C GLN A 387 -5.74 -2.25 -31.42
N ARG A 388 -7.05 -2.03 -31.21
CA ARG A 388 -7.80 -0.95 -31.87
C ARG A 388 -7.25 0.42 -31.50
N ASN A 389 -7.06 0.70 -30.21
CA ASN A 389 -6.56 1.99 -29.73
C ASN A 389 -5.17 2.32 -30.27
N MET A 390 -4.27 1.32 -30.32
CA MET A 390 -2.94 1.48 -30.89
C MET A 390 -2.98 1.70 -32.40
N GLU A 391 -3.92 1.06 -33.11
CA GLU A 391 -4.09 1.27 -34.54
C GLU A 391 -4.60 2.68 -34.85
N GLU A 392 -5.60 3.17 -34.13
CA GLU A 392 -6.11 4.54 -34.26
C GLU A 392 -5.04 5.58 -33.93
N ASN A 393 -4.28 5.38 -32.85
CA ASN A 393 -3.19 6.28 -32.48
C ASN A 393 -2.11 6.30 -33.57
N PHE A 394 -1.75 5.13 -34.10
CA PHE A 394 -0.79 5.05 -35.20
C PHE A 394 -1.28 5.76 -36.46
N GLN A 395 -2.56 5.67 -36.82
CA GLN A 395 -3.10 6.37 -37.98
C GLN A 395 -3.03 7.90 -37.81
N LYS A 396 -3.25 8.40 -36.59
CA LYS A 396 -3.19 9.83 -36.27
C LYS A 396 -1.77 10.38 -36.18
N ASN A 397 -0.86 9.63 -35.55
CA ASN A 397 0.45 10.13 -35.10
C ASN A 397 1.66 9.40 -35.72
N GLY A 398 1.44 8.33 -36.48
CA GLY A 398 2.50 7.42 -36.92
C GLY A 398 3.22 6.75 -35.74
N PHE A 399 4.52 6.48 -35.91
CA PHE A 399 5.39 6.06 -34.79
C PHE A 399 5.84 7.24 -33.90
N ARG A 400 5.35 8.48 -34.11
CA ARG A 400 5.77 9.60 -33.27
C ARG A 400 5.40 9.33 -31.82
N PHE A 401 6.41 9.44 -30.96
CA PHE A 401 6.24 9.52 -29.52
C PHE A 401 5.35 10.72 -29.20
N MET A 402 4.20 10.50 -28.59
CA MET A 402 3.62 11.50 -27.72
C MET A 402 4.37 11.38 -26.39
N PRO A 403 5.09 12.41 -25.92
CA PRO A 403 5.28 12.54 -24.48
C PRO A 403 3.87 12.55 -23.91
N SER A 404 3.57 11.67 -22.96
CA SER A 404 2.24 11.68 -22.36
C SER A 404 2.01 13.07 -21.75
N ASP A 405 1.10 13.86 -22.33
CA ASP A 405 0.52 15.08 -21.73
C ASP A 405 -0.36 14.75 -20.51
N ASN A 406 -0.06 13.64 -19.83
CA ASN A 406 -0.71 13.29 -18.58
C ASN A 406 0.33 13.41 -17.46
N PRO A 407 0.38 14.54 -16.75
CA PRO A 407 1.22 14.69 -15.57
C PRO A 407 0.82 13.75 -14.40
N ASP A 408 -0.27 13.00 -14.54
CA ASP A 408 -0.84 12.11 -13.50
C ASP A 408 -0.74 10.59 -13.79
N MET A 409 0.23 10.13 -14.61
CA MET A 409 0.54 8.70 -14.83
C MET A 409 1.90 8.23 -14.32
#